data_AF-A0A9E2E201-F1
#
_entry.id   AF-A0A9E2E201-F1
#
_cell.length_a   1.000
_cell.length_b   1.000
_cell.length_c   1.000
_cell.angle_alpha   90.00
_cell.angle_beta   90.00
_cell.angle_gamma   90.00
#
_symmetry.space_group_name_H-M   'P 1'
#
loop_
_entity.id
_entity.type
_entity.pdbx_description
1 polymer ?
#
loop_
_entity_poly.entity_id
_entity_poly.type
_entity_poly.pdbx_seq_one_letter_code
_entity_poly.pdbx_strand_id
1 'polypeptide(L)'
;MHEKEIQYFLEAFQLAKKQFFVDAIHIFQKLVDDFPESDLADDALYDIGFCYYEMNQFQKSIEVLEEMIQKYPDGTITTLENSNEYGKTAAKAYYLIVQCNIGLGNIQKAESYLPILEKYTDTYVLIKSEKTYFAQLAKDAINAFMKLKDRV
;
A
#
# COMPACT_ATOMS: atom_id res chain seq x y z
N MET A 1 9.51 -5.56 -19.25
CA MET A 1 8.71 -6.50 -18.45
C MET A 1 8.88 -7.94 -18.98
N HIS A 2 9.31 -8.90 -18.15
CA HIS A 2 9.54 -10.31 -18.47
C HIS A 2 8.32 -11.19 -18.12
N GLU A 3 8.15 -12.32 -18.81
CA GLU A 3 7.01 -13.23 -18.56
C GLU A 3 7.00 -13.80 -17.12
N LYS A 4 8.19 -14.07 -16.57
CA LYS A 4 8.36 -14.70 -15.25
C LYS A 4 7.99 -13.77 -14.08
N GLU A 5 8.29 -12.47 -14.16
CA GLU A 5 7.87 -11.50 -13.14
C GLU A 5 6.35 -11.29 -13.15
N ILE A 6 5.72 -11.26 -14.33
CA ILE A 6 4.25 -11.20 -14.43
C ILE A 6 3.63 -12.45 -13.82
N GLN A 7 4.21 -13.63 -14.07
CA GLN A 7 3.74 -14.88 -13.47
C GLN A 7 3.82 -14.83 -11.94
N TYR A 8 4.97 -14.42 -11.38
CA TYR A 8 5.12 -14.28 -9.92
C TYR A 8 4.11 -13.30 -9.34
N PHE A 9 3.94 -12.14 -9.98
CA PHE A 9 3.00 -11.13 -9.53
C PHE A 9 1.57 -11.66 -9.50
N LEU A 10 1.11 -12.25 -10.60
CA LEU A 10 -0.25 -12.78 -10.71
C LEU A 10 -0.51 -13.95 -9.75
N GLU A 11 0.47 -14.85 -9.57
CA GLU A 11 0.36 -15.97 -8.63
C GLU A 11 0.23 -15.46 -7.19
N ALA A 12 1.12 -14.57 -6.77
CA ALA A 12 1.13 -13.98 -5.44
C ALA A 12 -0.18 -13.21 -5.17
N PHE A 13 -0.65 -12.43 -6.15
CA PHE A 13 -1.90 -11.69 -6.04
C PHE A 13 -3.12 -12.60 -5.88
N GLN A 14 -3.17 -13.73 -6.59
CA GLN A 14 -4.23 -14.72 -6.41
C GLN A 14 -4.18 -15.39 -5.03
N LEU A 15 -3.00 -15.63 -4.48
CA LEU A 15 -2.82 -16.15 -3.13
C LEU A 15 -3.32 -15.13 -2.09
N ALA A 16 -2.95 -13.86 -2.24
CA ALA A 16 -3.41 -12.78 -1.36
C ALA A 16 -4.94 -12.64 -1.39
N LYS A 17 -5.56 -12.71 -2.57
CA LYS A 17 -7.04 -12.72 -2.71
C LYS A 17 -7.72 -13.89 -2.01
N LYS A 18 -7.04 -15.04 -1.92
CA LYS A 18 -7.50 -16.21 -1.18
C LYS A 18 -7.11 -16.18 0.31
N GLN A 19 -6.53 -15.07 0.77
CA GLN A 19 -6.04 -14.87 2.14
C GLN A 19 -4.88 -15.80 2.54
N PHE A 20 -4.20 -16.41 1.57
CA PHE A 20 -2.95 -17.14 1.78
C PHE A 20 -1.78 -16.15 1.85
N PHE A 21 -1.82 -15.26 2.84
CA PHE A 21 -0.92 -14.10 2.92
C PHE A 21 0.56 -14.49 3.03
N VAL A 22 0.89 -15.53 3.79
CA VAL A 22 2.29 -15.98 3.95
C VAL A 22 2.85 -16.49 2.63
N ASP A 23 2.07 -17.28 1.89
CA ASP A 23 2.47 -17.80 0.58
C ASP A 23 2.57 -16.66 -0.45
N ALA A 24 1.61 -15.72 -0.43
CA ALA A 24 1.64 -14.52 -1.27
C ALA A 24 2.91 -13.70 -1.04
N ILE A 25 3.24 -13.41 0.22
CA ILE A 25 4.47 -12.69 0.60
C ILE A 25 5.71 -13.39 0.05
N HIS A 26 5.79 -14.72 0.16
CA HIS A 26 6.93 -15.49 -0.35
C HIS A 26 7.11 -15.35 -1.87
N ILE A 27 6.01 -15.37 -2.64
CA ILE A 27 6.09 -15.24 -4.09
C ILE A 27 6.35 -13.79 -4.52
N PHE A 28 5.76 -12.79 -3.87
CA PHE A 28 6.11 -11.39 -4.11
C PHE A 28 7.58 -11.11 -3.79
N GLN A 29 8.12 -11.67 -2.69
CA GLN A 29 9.52 -11.47 -2.34
C GLN A 29 10.46 -12.05 -3.41
N LYS A 30 10.12 -13.22 -3.97
CA LYS A 30 10.87 -13.77 -5.12
C LYS A 30 10.86 -12.84 -6.33
N LEU A 31 9.76 -12.15 -6.60
CA LEU A 31 9.71 -11.16 -7.67
C LEU A 31 10.72 -10.05 -7.41
N VAL A 32 10.71 -9.47 -6.21
CA VAL A 32 11.60 -8.37 -5.82
C VAL A 32 13.07 -8.82 -5.83
N ASP A 33 13.36 -10.04 -5.38
CA ASP A 33 14.72 -10.58 -5.30
C ASP A 33 15.28 -10.95 -6.69
N ASP A 34 14.48 -11.63 -7.53
CA ASP A 34 14.89 -12.06 -8.88
C ASP A 34 14.88 -10.89 -9.88
N PHE A 35 13.99 -9.91 -9.69
CA PHE A 35 13.72 -8.81 -10.62
C PHE A 35 13.63 -7.45 -9.90
N PRO A 36 14.70 -6.99 -9.23
CA PRO A 36 14.68 -5.74 -8.47
C PRO A 36 14.49 -4.48 -9.32
N GLU A 37 14.71 -4.54 -10.64
CA GLU A 37 14.49 -3.43 -11.58
C GLU A 37 13.13 -3.51 -12.29
N SER A 38 12.26 -4.45 -11.88
CA SER A 38 10.94 -4.64 -12.47
C SER A 38 10.03 -3.44 -12.22
N ASP A 39 9.23 -3.09 -13.22
CA ASP A 39 8.10 -2.15 -13.06
C ASP A 39 7.00 -2.69 -12.12
N LEU A 40 7.14 -3.94 -11.62
CA LEU A 40 6.23 -4.56 -10.65
C LEU A 40 6.86 -4.70 -9.26
N ALA A 41 8.12 -4.32 -9.08
CA ALA A 41 8.81 -4.52 -7.81
C ALA A 41 8.26 -3.62 -6.69
N ASP A 42 7.84 -2.40 -7.01
CA ASP A 42 7.20 -1.47 -6.08
C ASP A 42 5.79 -1.92 -5.70
N ASP A 43 4.97 -2.35 -6.67
CA ASP A 43 3.66 -2.94 -6.40
C ASP A 43 3.78 -4.24 -5.59
N ALA A 44 4.75 -5.11 -5.90
CA ALA A 44 4.98 -6.33 -5.14
C ALA A 44 5.37 -6.05 -3.67
N LEU A 45 6.25 -5.07 -3.41
CA LEU A 45 6.55 -4.66 -2.04
C LEU A 45 5.34 -4.02 -1.35
N TYR A 46 4.55 -3.23 -2.06
CA TYR A 46 3.29 -2.70 -1.52
C TYR A 46 2.36 -3.85 -1.09
N ASP A 47 2.18 -4.86 -1.93
CA ASP A 47 1.30 -6.00 -1.66
C ASP A 47 1.83 -6.90 -0.53
N ILE A 48 3.14 -7.02 -0.35
CA ILE A 48 3.72 -7.62 0.86
C ILE A 48 3.32 -6.81 2.10
N GLY A 49 3.45 -5.49 2.04
CA GLY A 49 3.00 -4.59 3.10
C GLY A 49 1.51 -4.74 3.40
N PHE A 50 0.68 -4.84 2.37
CA PHE A 50 -0.76 -5.09 2.47
C PHE A 50 -1.08 -6.44 3.11
N CYS A 51 -0.40 -7.52 2.70
CA CYS A 51 -0.54 -8.83 3.33
C CYS A 51 -0.22 -8.79 4.83
N TYR A 52 0.85 -8.10 5.24
CA TYR A 52 1.14 -7.91 6.66
C TYR A 52 0.07 -7.10 7.39
N TYR A 53 -0.47 -6.07 6.75
CA TYR A 53 -1.57 -5.28 7.29
C TYR A 53 -2.82 -6.13 7.54
N GLU A 54 -3.25 -6.95 6.57
CA GLU A 54 -4.40 -7.85 6.71
C GLU A 54 -4.21 -8.90 7.83
N MET A 55 -2.96 -9.27 8.09
CA MET A 55 -2.59 -10.13 9.22
C MET A 55 -2.48 -9.38 10.57
N ASN A 56 -2.84 -8.10 10.64
CA ASN A 56 -2.65 -7.18 11.78
C ASN A 56 -1.19 -7.04 12.23
N GLN A 57 -0.21 -7.37 11.38
CA GLN A 57 1.21 -7.20 11.64
C GLN A 57 1.66 -5.80 11.22
N PHE A 58 1.06 -4.78 11.82
CA PHE A 58 1.21 -3.37 11.42
C PHE A 58 2.67 -2.89 11.40
N GLN A 59 3.49 -3.31 12.36
CA GLN A 59 4.90 -2.92 12.42
C GLN A 59 5.69 -3.46 11.22
N LYS A 60 5.47 -4.71 10.83
CA LYS A 60 6.11 -5.31 9.64
C LYS A 60 5.59 -4.68 8.35
N SER A 61 4.29 -4.38 8.29
CA SER A 61 3.71 -3.65 7.17
C SER A 61 4.42 -2.31 6.97
N ILE A 62 4.58 -1.51 8.03
CA ILE A 62 5.30 -0.23 7.97
C ILE A 62 6.74 -0.42 7.48
N GLU A 63 7.48 -1.39 8.01
CA GLU A 63 8.87 -1.65 7.62
C GLU A 63 9.02 -1.92 6.12
N VAL A 64 8.17 -2.79 5.57
CA VAL A 64 8.19 -3.12 4.12
C VAL A 64 7.78 -1.92 3.27
N LEU A 65 6.78 -1.16 3.71
CA LEU A 65 6.31 0.01 2.97
C LEU A 65 7.34 1.14 2.97
N GLU A 66 8.07 1.33 4.07
CA GLU A 66 9.20 2.27 4.14
C GLU A 66 10.36 1.83 3.23
N GLU A 67 10.66 0.52 3.19
CA GLU A 67 11.63 -0.05 2.25
C GLU A 67 11.22 0.21 0.79
N MET A 68 9.95 0.00 0.45
CA MET A 68 9.42 0.26 -0.90
C MET A 68 9.64 1.72 -1.30
N ILE A 69 9.25 2.65 -0.43
CA ILE A 69 9.39 4.09 -0.68
C ILE A 69 10.86 4.48 -0.86
N GLN A 70 11.78 3.85 -0.11
CA GLN A 70 13.21 4.11 -0.22
C GLN A 70 13.82 3.54 -1.51
N LYS A 71 13.45 2.32 -1.90
CA LYS A 71 14.00 1.63 -3.07
C LYS A 71 13.38 2.12 -4.38
N TYR A 72 12.08 2.44 -4.37
CA TYR A 72 11.29 2.78 -5.55
C TYR A 72 10.54 4.12 -5.37
N PRO A 73 11.25 5.24 -5.12
CA PRO A 73 10.61 6.53 -4.86
C PRO A 73 9.76 7.04 -6.04
N ASP A 74 10.10 6.62 -7.26
CA ASP A 74 9.41 6.99 -8.49
C ASP A 74 8.43 5.93 -8.98
N GLY A 75 8.20 4.85 -8.22
CA GLY A 75 7.27 3.76 -8.55
C GLY A 75 5.86 4.24 -8.85
N THR A 76 5.24 3.65 -9.87
CA THR A 76 3.92 4.05 -10.37
C THR A 76 2.98 2.87 -10.33
N ILE A 77 1.74 3.14 -9.91
CA ILE A 77 0.71 2.12 -9.77
C ILE A 77 0.49 1.42 -11.11
N THR A 78 0.74 0.12 -11.14
CA THR A 78 0.52 -0.68 -12.34
C THR A 78 -0.97 -0.90 -12.63
N THR A 79 -1.33 -1.00 -13.91
CA THR A 79 -2.70 -1.26 -14.35
C THR A 79 -3.03 -2.74 -14.48
N LEU A 80 -2.08 -3.64 -14.17
CA LEU A 80 -2.25 -5.09 -14.33
C LEU A 80 -3.45 -5.67 -13.55
N GLU A 81 -3.84 -5.01 -12.46
CA GLU A 81 -4.91 -5.49 -11.60
C GLU A 81 -6.29 -4.93 -11.94
N ASN A 82 -6.41 -4.11 -12.99
CA ASN A 82 -7.58 -3.26 -13.25
C ASN A 82 -8.00 -2.48 -11.98
N SER A 83 -7.02 -2.01 -11.21
CA SER A 83 -7.27 -1.21 -10.02
C SER A 83 -7.89 0.13 -10.43
N ASN A 84 -8.77 0.66 -9.58
CA ASN A 84 -9.31 2.02 -9.75
C ASN A 84 -8.32 3.08 -9.25
N GLU A 85 -7.03 2.76 -9.17
CA GLU A 85 -6.00 3.55 -8.52
C GLU A 85 -5.02 4.09 -9.58
N TYR A 86 -4.58 5.33 -9.41
CA TYR A 86 -3.76 6.05 -10.40
C TYR A 86 -2.71 6.88 -9.68
N GLY A 87 -1.50 6.97 -10.22
CA GLY A 87 -0.41 7.81 -9.73
C GLY A 87 0.75 7.01 -9.13
N LYS A 88 1.32 7.47 -8.02
CA LYS A 88 2.53 6.90 -7.40
C LYS A 88 2.21 5.84 -6.34
N THR A 89 2.91 4.72 -6.40
CA THR A 89 2.79 3.62 -5.42
C THR A 89 3.16 4.10 -4.01
N ALA A 90 4.09 5.07 -3.90
CA ALA A 90 4.44 5.72 -2.65
C ALA A 90 3.24 6.34 -1.91
N ALA A 91 2.26 6.93 -2.61
CA ALA A 91 1.08 7.49 -1.94
C ALA A 91 0.18 6.40 -1.34
N LYS A 92 0.02 5.26 -2.03
CA LYS A 92 -0.68 4.09 -1.48
C LYS A 92 0.01 3.61 -0.22
N ALA A 93 1.34 3.49 -0.25
CA ALA A 93 2.11 3.06 0.90
C ALA A 93 2.01 4.03 2.09
N TYR A 94 2.13 5.34 1.86
CA TYR A 94 1.92 6.32 2.93
C TYR A 94 0.51 6.24 3.52
N TYR A 95 -0.51 6.03 2.69
CA TYR A 95 -1.88 5.83 3.18
C TYR A 95 -2.01 4.56 4.04
N LEU A 96 -1.41 3.45 3.61
CA LEU A 96 -1.43 2.21 4.38
C LEU A 96 -0.61 2.33 5.68
N ILE A 97 0.50 3.07 5.68
CA ILE A 97 1.25 3.43 6.90
C ILE A 97 0.39 4.25 7.86
N VAL A 98 -0.42 5.19 7.36
CA VAL A 98 -1.40 5.92 8.18
C VAL A 98 -2.38 4.94 8.84
N GLN A 99 -2.94 4.00 8.08
CA GLN A 99 -3.86 3.00 8.63
C GLN A 99 -3.19 2.09 9.67
N CYS A 100 -1.95 1.66 9.43
CA CYS A 100 -1.16 0.89 10.40
C CYS A 100 -0.96 1.67 11.70
N ASN A 101 -0.62 2.97 11.61
CA ASN A 101 -0.44 3.80 12.80
C ASN A 101 -1.76 4.03 13.55
N ILE A 102 -2.90 4.14 12.85
CA ILE A 102 -4.21 4.15 13.48
C ILE A 102 -4.48 2.83 14.23
N GLY A 103 -4.22 1.68 13.60
CA GLY A 103 -4.37 0.36 14.21
C GLY A 103 -3.51 0.15 15.46
N LEU A 104 -2.32 0.77 15.49
CA LEU A 104 -1.43 0.80 16.66
C LEU A 104 -1.82 1.84 17.72
N GLY A 105 -2.80 2.71 17.46
CA GLY A 105 -3.16 3.83 18.33
C GLY A 105 -2.21 5.03 18.27
N ASN A 106 -1.25 5.03 17.35
CA ASN A 106 -0.25 6.08 17.15
C ASN A 106 -0.79 7.24 16.30
N ILE A 107 -1.85 7.90 16.75
CA ILE A 107 -2.57 8.90 15.95
C ILE A 107 -1.70 10.11 15.57
N GLN A 108 -0.86 10.59 16.48
CA GLN A 108 0.08 11.69 16.18
C GLN A 108 1.04 11.31 15.03
N LYS A 109 1.49 10.05 15.00
CA LYS A 109 2.34 9.55 13.93
C LYS A 109 1.55 9.44 12.63
N ALA A 110 0.30 8.96 12.66
CA ALA A 110 -0.60 8.94 11.51
C ALA A 110 -0.81 10.34 10.90
N GLU A 111 -1.09 11.35 11.74
CA GLU A 111 -1.27 12.75 11.30
C GLU A 111 0.00 13.33 10.66
N SER A 112 1.18 12.92 11.12
CA SER A 112 2.46 13.43 10.59
C SER A 112 2.69 13.10 9.11
N TYR A 113 2.00 12.09 8.56
CA TYR A 113 2.08 11.73 7.13
C TYR A 113 1.12 12.54 6.25
N LEU A 114 0.16 13.29 6.80
CA LEU A 114 -0.81 14.06 6.00
C LEU A 114 -0.12 15.11 5.09
N PRO A 115 0.83 15.93 5.55
CA PRO A 115 1.52 16.88 4.68
C PRO A 115 2.36 16.21 3.58
N ILE A 116 2.76 14.94 3.78
CA ILE A 116 3.46 14.16 2.77
C ILE A 116 2.48 13.74 1.68
N LEU A 117 1.34 13.16 2.07
CA LEU A 117 0.28 12.76 1.15
C LEU A 117 -0.30 13.91 0.34
N GLU A 118 -0.37 15.13 0.91
CA GLU A 118 -0.84 16.33 0.21
C GLU A 118 0.02 16.73 -0.99
N LYS A 119 1.29 16.28 -1.05
CA LYS A 119 2.17 16.52 -2.20
C LYS A 119 1.84 15.63 -3.40
N TYR A 120 1.13 14.51 -3.19
CA TYR A 120 0.74 13.57 -4.24
C TYR A 120 -0.60 13.98 -4.88
N THR A 121 -0.62 15.16 -5.52
CA THR A 121 -1.84 15.76 -6.08
C THR A 121 -2.35 15.07 -7.35
N ASP A 122 -1.55 14.21 -7.96
CA ASP A 122 -1.86 13.43 -9.16
C ASP A 122 -2.22 11.98 -8.85
N THR A 123 -2.21 11.59 -7.57
CA THR A 123 -2.39 10.20 -7.15
C THR A 123 -3.73 10.03 -6.43
N TYR A 124 -4.62 9.22 -7.01
CA TYR A 124 -6.03 9.12 -6.63
C TYR A 124 -6.64 7.76 -6.90
N VAL A 125 -7.78 7.51 -6.28
CA VAL A 125 -8.66 6.37 -6.52
C VAL A 125 -9.98 6.86 -7.15
N LEU A 126 -10.50 6.15 -8.15
CA LEU A 126 -11.83 6.40 -8.70
C LEU A 126 -12.89 5.66 -7.87
N ILE A 127 -13.71 6.43 -7.16
CA ILE A 127 -14.86 5.92 -6.41
C ILE A 127 -16.11 6.47 -7.08
N LYS A 128 -16.97 5.60 -7.63
CA LYS A 128 -18.16 6.01 -8.40
C LYS A 128 -17.82 7.00 -9.54
N SER A 129 -16.68 6.80 -10.20
CA SER A 129 -16.14 7.67 -11.25
C SER A 129 -15.68 9.06 -10.79
N GLU A 130 -15.59 9.30 -9.49
CA GLU A 130 -15.04 10.54 -8.93
C GLU A 130 -13.65 10.30 -8.34
N LYS A 131 -12.74 11.25 -8.57
CA LYS A 131 -11.37 11.19 -8.03
C LYS A 131 -11.38 11.46 -6.53
N THR A 132 -10.91 10.49 -5.76
CA THR A 132 -10.66 10.62 -4.33
C THR A 132 -9.17 10.45 -4.06
N TYR A 133 -8.54 11.46 -3.45
CA TYR A 133 -7.10 11.47 -3.23
C TYR A 133 -6.71 10.76 -1.93
N PHE A 134 -5.52 10.16 -1.89
CA PHE A 134 -5.05 9.43 -0.71
C PHE A 134 -4.92 10.32 0.54
N ALA A 135 -4.56 11.60 0.38
CA ALA A 135 -4.59 12.58 1.47
C ALA A 135 -5.99 12.74 2.08
N GLN A 136 -7.04 12.74 1.25
CA GLN A 136 -8.42 12.85 1.72
C GLN A 136 -8.83 11.58 2.47
N LEU A 137 -8.53 10.41 1.89
CA LEU A 137 -8.79 9.11 2.54
C LEU A 137 -8.11 9.01 3.90
N ALA A 138 -6.85 9.44 4.00
CA ALA A 138 -6.09 9.45 5.25
C ALA A 138 -6.73 10.33 6.32
N LYS A 139 -7.13 11.56 5.96
CA LYS A 139 -7.84 12.49 6.86
C LYS A 139 -9.15 11.89 7.36
N ASP A 140 -9.92 11.30 6.46
CA ASP A 140 -11.20 10.69 6.79
C ASP A 140 -11.04 9.48 7.73
N ALA A 141 -10.02 8.65 7.52
CA ALA A 141 -9.71 7.52 8.39
C ALA A 141 -9.35 7.97 9.81
N ILE A 142 -8.48 8.97 9.95
CA ILE A 142 -8.10 9.54 11.27
C ILE A 142 -9.33 10.11 11.98
N ASN A 143 -10.13 10.93 11.27
CA ASN A 143 -11.33 11.54 11.82
C ASN A 143 -12.38 10.51 12.26
N ALA A 144 -12.57 9.45 11.47
CA ALA A 144 -13.48 8.37 11.80
C ALA A 144 -13.05 7.65 13.08
N PHE A 145 -11.75 7.35 13.23
CA PHE A 145 -11.21 6.72 14.43
C PHE A 145 -11.39 7.61 15.67
N MET A 146 -11.07 8.90 15.59
CA MET A 146 -11.22 9.83 16.71
C MET A 146 -12.67 9.94 17.18
N LYS A 147 -13.63 10.04 16.25
CA LYS A 147 -15.07 10.07 16.58
C LYS A 147 -15.55 8.80 17.27
N LEU A 148 -14.98 7.65 16.98
CA LEU A 148 -15.31 6.40 17.67
C LEU A 148 -14.76 6.39 19.09
N LYS A 149 -13.54 6.91 19.28
CA LYS A 149 -12.91 7.00 20.61
C LYS A 149 -13.66 7.94 21.55
N ASP A 150 -14.17 9.08 21.05
CA ASP A 150 -14.92 10.06 21.85
C ASP A 150 -16.31 9.55 22.30
N ARG A 151 -16.77 8.41 21.78
CA ARG A 151 -18.08 7.80 22.11
C ARG A 151 -17.99 6.71 23.20
N VAL A 152 -16.79 6.39 23.68
CA VAL A 152 -16.51 5.35 24.69
C VAL A 152 -16.09 6.00 25.99
#